data_AF-A0A7R9UR44-F1
#
_entry.id   AF-A0A7R9UR44-F1
#
_cell.length_a   1.000
_cell.length_b   1.000
_cell.length_c   1.000
_cell.angle_alpha   90.00
_cell.angle_beta   90.00
_cell.angle_gamma   90.00
#
_symmetry.space_group_name_H-M   'P 1'
#
loop_
_entity.id
_entity.type
_entity.pdbx_description
1 polymer ?
#
loop_
_entity_poly.entity_id
_entity_poly.type
_entity_poly.pdbx_seq_one_letter_code
_entity_poly.pdbx_strand_id
1 'polypeptide(L)'
;AGPVGVEVAPSSSRGMEPALLLAGLQRTDDEGVLFQLELLEQLCSVLAIAETRDMLAIFDPTSFVPALSAIMGREVHVFPEVPVLASRAVKHFLSLDPRLSRVAVRANIGTLCLSALASEDTSEEGLNLAENAIKVLEMVCRREGRQVARMVPGGAHVAVRQLVGFIEVCDALFPADVLESALVALRGVLSSCPADETRAEEAASALYRLIGDGDRPKLQYAALQGMASLTSVLSVARETAALERIAADVSTELIGTLAQPRSSPATLSLMLLVLWR
;
A
#
# COMPACT_ATOMS: atom_id res chain seq x y z
N ALA A 1 -41.47 -13.00 -48.26
CA ALA A 1 -40.31 -12.11 -48.03
C ALA A 1 -40.74 -10.96 -47.13
N GLY A 2 -40.24 -10.96 -45.90
CA GLY A 2 -40.37 -9.88 -44.92
C GLY A 2 -39.33 -10.18 -43.85
N PRO A 3 -38.39 -9.26 -43.54
CA PRO A 3 -37.26 -9.60 -42.68
C PRO A 3 -37.75 -9.79 -41.25
N VAL A 4 -37.37 -10.93 -40.69
CA VAL A 4 -37.56 -11.33 -39.30
C VAL A 4 -37.04 -10.22 -38.40
N GLY A 5 -37.91 -9.70 -37.53
CA GLY A 5 -37.52 -8.79 -36.47
C GLY A 5 -36.44 -9.46 -35.63
N VAL A 6 -35.24 -8.89 -35.65
CA VAL A 6 -34.18 -9.22 -34.71
C VAL A 6 -34.66 -8.72 -33.37
N GLU A 7 -35.21 -9.63 -32.57
CA GLU A 7 -35.44 -9.43 -31.16
C GLU A 7 -34.06 -9.23 -30.52
N VAL A 8 -33.69 -7.96 -30.32
CA VAL A 8 -32.49 -7.58 -29.58
C VAL A 8 -32.74 -8.01 -28.14
N ALA A 9 -32.24 -9.21 -27.81
CA ALA A 9 -32.19 -9.69 -26.45
C ALA A 9 -31.47 -8.64 -25.58
N PRO A 10 -31.95 -8.36 -24.36
CA PRO A 10 -31.30 -7.41 -23.48
C PRO A 10 -29.89 -7.93 -23.16
N SER A 11 -28.91 -7.04 -23.20
CA SER A 11 -27.52 -7.23 -22.81
C SER A 11 -27.43 -7.60 -21.32
N SER A 12 -27.78 -8.84 -21.02
CA SER A 12 -27.54 -9.51 -19.75
C SER A 12 -26.04 -9.64 -19.56
N SER A 13 -25.57 -9.32 -18.36
CA SER A 13 -24.36 -9.81 -17.70
C SER A 13 -24.10 -11.32 -17.95
N ARG A 14 -23.62 -11.67 -19.15
CA ARG A 14 -23.25 -13.05 -19.48
C ARG A 14 -21.94 -13.36 -18.75
N GLY A 15 -22.09 -14.17 -17.70
CA GLY A 15 -21.03 -14.66 -16.85
C GLY A 15 -19.87 -15.23 -17.66
N MET A 16 -18.71 -14.67 -17.43
CA MET A 16 -17.45 -15.31 -17.79
C MET A 16 -17.13 -16.34 -16.71
N GLU A 17 -16.81 -17.54 -17.14
CA GLU A 17 -16.39 -18.62 -16.26
C GLU A 17 -15.06 -18.22 -15.57
N PRO A 18 -14.97 -18.23 -14.22
CA PRO A 18 -13.76 -17.82 -13.51
C PRO A 18 -12.51 -18.58 -13.96
N ALA A 19 -12.67 -19.85 -14.35
CA ALA A 19 -11.58 -20.66 -14.89
C ALA A 19 -11.05 -20.10 -16.23
N LEU A 20 -11.94 -19.65 -17.12
CA LEU A 20 -11.53 -19.04 -18.40
C LEU A 20 -10.88 -17.67 -18.17
N LEU A 21 -11.41 -16.87 -17.24
CA LEU A 21 -10.81 -15.58 -16.89
C LEU A 21 -9.40 -15.79 -16.34
N LEU A 22 -9.24 -16.70 -15.38
CA LEU A 22 -7.93 -17.03 -14.80
C LEU A 22 -6.95 -17.55 -15.86
N ALA A 23 -7.39 -18.49 -16.70
CA ALA A 23 -6.56 -19.02 -17.78
C ALA A 23 -6.11 -17.90 -18.72
N GLY A 24 -6.99 -16.96 -19.05
CA GLY A 24 -6.67 -15.78 -19.86
C GLY A 24 -5.66 -14.86 -19.19
N LEU A 25 -5.81 -14.55 -17.90
CA LEU A 25 -4.85 -13.73 -17.15
C LEU A 25 -3.46 -14.37 -17.06
N GLN A 26 -3.41 -15.71 -17.01
CA GLN A 26 -2.16 -16.48 -16.95
C GLN A 26 -1.44 -16.56 -18.30
N ARG A 27 -2.07 -16.15 -19.40
CA ARG A 27 -1.42 -16.12 -20.71
C ARG A 27 -0.29 -15.09 -20.75
N THR A 28 0.81 -15.49 -21.37
CA THR A 28 2.03 -14.67 -21.54
C THR A 28 2.43 -14.52 -23.01
N ASP A 29 1.69 -15.15 -23.92
CA ASP A 29 1.87 -14.99 -25.36
C ASP A 29 1.30 -13.66 -25.86
N ASP A 30 1.80 -13.17 -27.00
CA ASP A 30 1.47 -11.83 -27.53
C ASP A 30 -0.05 -11.59 -27.65
N GLU A 31 -0.80 -12.59 -28.14
CA GLU A 31 -2.27 -12.51 -28.21
C GLU A 31 -2.88 -12.39 -26.81
N GLY A 32 -2.41 -13.21 -25.86
CA GLY A 32 -2.85 -13.18 -24.48
C GLY A 32 -2.67 -11.79 -23.84
N VAL A 33 -1.51 -11.16 -24.05
CA VAL A 33 -1.22 -9.81 -23.51
C VAL A 33 -2.17 -8.76 -24.06
N LEU A 34 -2.60 -8.86 -25.32
CA LEU A 34 -3.57 -7.93 -25.90
C LEU A 34 -4.96 -8.06 -25.25
N PHE A 35 -5.37 -9.27 -24.87
CA PHE A 35 -6.66 -9.51 -24.22
C PHE A 35 -6.65 -9.25 -22.71
N GLN A 36 -5.49 -9.12 -22.07
CA GLN A 36 -5.41 -8.92 -20.62
C GLN A 36 -6.12 -7.67 -20.13
N LEU A 37 -6.12 -6.59 -20.92
CA LEU A 37 -6.82 -5.35 -20.56
C LEU A 37 -8.32 -5.62 -20.35
N GLU A 38 -8.99 -6.21 -21.34
CA GLU A 38 -10.42 -6.53 -21.28
C GLU A 38 -10.74 -7.49 -20.12
N LEU A 39 -9.92 -8.52 -19.92
CA LEU A 39 -10.10 -9.48 -18.82
C LEU A 39 -9.97 -8.82 -17.45
N LEU A 40 -9.03 -7.89 -17.29
CA LEU A 40 -8.82 -7.15 -16.05
C LEU A 40 -9.93 -6.12 -15.79
N GLU A 41 -10.41 -5.43 -16.83
CA GLU A 41 -11.56 -4.53 -16.73
C GLU A 41 -12.81 -5.29 -16.28
N GLN A 42 -13.05 -6.46 -16.87
CA GLN A 42 -14.16 -7.32 -16.50
C GLN A 42 -14.02 -7.82 -15.06
N LEU A 43 -12.85 -8.35 -14.67
CA LEU A 43 -12.61 -8.80 -13.30
C LEU A 43 -12.83 -7.67 -12.30
N CYS A 44 -12.28 -6.48 -12.58
CA CYS A 44 -12.48 -5.32 -11.71
C CYS A 44 -13.95 -4.91 -11.60
N SER A 45 -14.68 -4.89 -12.71
CA SER A 45 -16.11 -4.53 -12.72
C SER A 45 -16.93 -5.49 -11.85
N VAL A 46 -16.64 -6.78 -11.94
CA VAL A 46 -17.27 -7.83 -11.12
C VAL A 46 -16.90 -7.67 -9.64
N LEU A 47 -15.62 -7.45 -9.33
CA LEU A 47 -15.13 -7.30 -7.95
C LEU A 47 -15.52 -5.96 -7.30
N ALA A 48 -15.77 -4.90 -8.08
CA ALA A 48 -16.16 -3.60 -7.55
C ALA A 48 -17.60 -3.59 -7.03
N ILE A 49 -18.48 -4.37 -7.65
CA ILE A 49 -19.89 -4.54 -7.24
C ILE A 49 -20.01 -5.62 -6.15
N ALA A 50 -18.96 -6.42 -5.94
CA ALA A 50 -18.93 -7.46 -4.92
C ALA A 50 -18.94 -6.84 -3.51
N GLU A 51 -20.07 -6.97 -2.82
CA GLU A 51 -20.19 -6.56 -1.41
C GLU A 51 -19.99 -7.74 -0.44
N THR A 52 -19.93 -8.99 -0.93
CA THR A 52 -19.88 -10.19 -0.09
C THR A 52 -18.66 -11.05 -0.36
N ARG A 53 -18.25 -11.78 0.70
CA ARG A 53 -17.18 -12.78 0.64
C ARG A 53 -17.52 -13.98 -0.23
N ASP A 54 -18.77 -14.16 -0.64
CA ASP A 54 -19.19 -15.25 -1.50
C ASP A 54 -18.46 -15.23 -2.85
N MET A 55 -18.04 -14.03 -3.29
CA MET A 55 -17.22 -13.86 -4.48
C MET A 55 -15.86 -14.54 -4.39
N LEU A 56 -15.32 -14.77 -3.18
CA LEU A 56 -14.07 -15.51 -2.99
C LEU A 56 -14.23 -17.02 -3.24
N ALA A 57 -15.45 -17.54 -3.21
CA ALA A 57 -15.72 -18.92 -3.60
C ALA A 57 -15.75 -19.08 -5.14
N ILE A 58 -16.11 -18.00 -5.85
CA ILE A 58 -16.18 -17.97 -7.33
C ILE A 58 -14.81 -17.64 -7.92
N PHE A 59 -14.12 -16.64 -7.36
CA PHE A 59 -12.81 -16.18 -7.77
C PHE A 59 -11.80 -16.51 -6.68
N ASP A 60 -11.25 -17.72 -6.73
CA ASP A 60 -10.29 -18.18 -5.71
C ASP A 60 -9.06 -17.27 -5.63
N PRO A 61 -8.90 -16.50 -4.54
CA PRO A 61 -7.80 -15.54 -4.41
C PRO A 61 -6.43 -16.23 -4.40
N THR A 62 -6.36 -17.50 -4.01
CA THR A 62 -5.09 -18.23 -3.99
C THR A 62 -4.56 -18.55 -5.39
N SER A 63 -5.43 -18.51 -6.39
CA SER A 63 -5.09 -18.66 -7.80
C SER A 63 -4.99 -17.32 -8.54
N PHE A 64 -5.93 -16.40 -8.26
CA PHE A 64 -6.00 -15.09 -8.93
C PHE A 64 -4.90 -14.13 -8.48
N VAL A 65 -4.61 -14.02 -7.19
CA VAL A 65 -3.61 -13.06 -6.69
C VAL A 65 -2.20 -13.35 -7.24
N PRO A 66 -1.72 -14.61 -7.34
CA PRO A 66 -0.47 -14.91 -8.03
C PRO A 66 -0.46 -14.55 -9.51
N ALA A 67 -1.56 -14.76 -10.25
CA ALA A 67 -1.65 -14.37 -11.65
C ALA A 67 -1.58 -12.84 -11.82
N LEU A 68 -2.29 -12.10 -10.97
CA LEU A 68 -2.24 -10.63 -10.95
C LEU A 68 -0.85 -10.11 -10.58
N SER A 69 -0.17 -10.74 -9.62
CA SER A 69 1.23 -10.43 -9.29
C SER A 69 2.17 -10.63 -10.47
N ALA A 70 2.02 -11.74 -11.20
CA ALA A 70 2.84 -12.01 -12.38
C ALA A 70 2.61 -10.97 -13.49
N ILE A 71 1.40 -10.44 -13.61
CA ILE A 71 1.11 -9.31 -14.51
C ILE A 71 1.82 -8.05 -14.00
N MET A 72 1.58 -7.65 -12.75
CA MET A 72 2.17 -6.44 -12.14
C MET A 72 3.70 -6.42 -12.16
N GLY A 73 4.35 -7.58 -12.12
CA GLY A 73 5.80 -7.71 -12.11
C GLY A 73 6.48 -7.71 -13.49
N ARG A 74 5.75 -7.45 -14.58
CA ARG A 74 6.34 -7.39 -15.92
C ARG A 74 7.12 -6.09 -16.10
N GLU A 75 8.25 -6.18 -16.79
CA GLU A 75 9.08 -4.99 -17.10
C GLU A 75 8.39 -4.05 -18.08
N VAL A 76 7.57 -4.59 -18.99
CA VAL A 76 6.88 -3.84 -20.03
C VAL A 76 5.43 -4.29 -20.11
N HIS A 77 4.54 -3.31 -20.21
CA HIS A 77 3.12 -3.50 -20.45
C HIS A 77 2.74 -2.89 -21.80
N VAL A 78 1.91 -3.58 -22.57
CA VAL A 78 1.38 -3.04 -23.83
C VAL A 78 0.46 -1.84 -23.57
N PHE A 79 -0.28 -1.89 -22.47
CA PHE A 79 -1.21 -0.84 -22.04
C PHE A 79 -0.86 -0.40 -20.61
N PRO A 80 -0.68 0.91 -20.35
CA PRO A 80 -0.35 1.42 -19.01
C PRO A 80 -1.43 1.16 -17.96
N GLU A 81 -2.68 0.92 -18.37
CA GLU A 81 -3.82 0.62 -17.50
C GLU A 81 -3.75 -0.80 -16.91
N VAL A 82 -3.03 -1.72 -17.54
CA VAL A 82 -2.93 -3.12 -17.09
C VAL A 82 -2.42 -3.25 -15.64
N PRO A 83 -1.27 -2.66 -15.24
CA PRO A 83 -0.83 -2.71 -13.85
C PRO A 83 -1.79 -1.99 -12.89
N VAL A 84 -2.44 -0.91 -13.34
CA VAL A 84 -3.46 -0.19 -12.55
C VAL A 84 -4.63 -1.12 -12.22
N LEU A 85 -5.20 -1.77 -13.23
CA LEU A 85 -6.32 -2.68 -13.06
C LEU A 85 -5.93 -3.94 -12.26
N ALA A 86 -4.74 -4.48 -12.47
CA ALA A 86 -4.26 -5.61 -11.70
C ALA A 86 -4.12 -5.27 -10.20
N SER A 87 -3.52 -4.11 -9.88
CA SER A 87 -3.42 -3.63 -8.50
C SER A 87 -4.79 -3.36 -7.88
N ARG A 88 -5.74 -2.81 -8.66
CA ARG A 88 -7.12 -2.58 -8.24
C ARG A 88 -7.85 -3.88 -7.93
N ALA A 89 -7.70 -4.91 -8.75
CA ALA A 89 -8.27 -6.24 -8.48
C ALA A 89 -7.72 -6.84 -7.19
N VAL A 90 -6.39 -6.73 -6.95
CA VAL A 90 -5.76 -7.16 -5.69
C VAL A 90 -6.35 -6.40 -4.50
N LYS A 91 -6.53 -5.07 -4.62
CA LYS A 91 -7.17 -4.24 -3.59
C LYS A 91 -8.59 -4.75 -3.27
N HIS A 92 -9.39 -5.05 -4.28
CA HIS A 92 -10.75 -5.58 -4.06
C HIS A 92 -10.75 -6.92 -3.34
N PHE A 93 -9.87 -7.87 -3.72
CA PHE A 93 -9.74 -9.13 -2.98
C PHE A 93 -9.41 -8.91 -1.50
N LEU A 94 -8.42 -8.06 -1.21
CA LEU A 94 -8.03 -7.74 0.16
C LEU A 94 -9.16 -7.05 0.95
N SER A 95 -10.03 -6.28 0.27
CA SER A 95 -11.16 -5.59 0.91
C SER A 95 -12.24 -6.56 1.36
N LEU A 96 -12.46 -7.64 0.59
CA LEU A 96 -13.41 -8.69 0.93
C LEU A 96 -12.93 -9.54 2.12
N ASP A 97 -11.65 -9.89 2.17
CA ASP A 97 -11.06 -10.58 3.33
C ASP A 97 -9.63 -10.12 3.68
N PRO A 98 -9.46 -9.39 4.80
CA PRO A 98 -8.14 -8.99 5.29
C PRO A 98 -7.18 -10.15 5.61
N ARG A 99 -7.65 -11.39 5.72
CA ARG A 99 -6.79 -12.57 5.89
C ARG A 99 -5.98 -12.91 4.64
N LEU A 100 -6.38 -12.39 3.48
CA LEU A 100 -5.67 -12.57 2.22
C LEU A 100 -4.34 -11.81 2.16
N SER A 101 -4.00 -11.00 3.18
CA SER A 101 -2.68 -10.39 3.34
C SER A 101 -1.53 -11.40 3.20
N ARG A 102 -1.70 -12.63 3.73
CA ARG A 102 -0.70 -13.71 3.61
C ARG A 102 -0.55 -14.23 2.18
N VAL A 103 -1.64 -14.27 1.42
CA VAL A 103 -1.62 -14.66 0.01
C VAL A 103 -0.89 -13.60 -0.80
N ALA A 104 -1.21 -12.32 -0.56
CA ALA A 104 -0.54 -11.18 -1.18
C ALA A 104 0.96 -11.15 -0.89
N VAL A 105 1.37 -11.41 0.35
CA VAL A 105 2.79 -11.54 0.73
C VAL A 105 3.47 -12.68 -0.04
N ARG A 106 2.88 -13.88 -0.06
CA ARG A 106 3.46 -15.02 -0.80
C ARG A 106 3.57 -14.75 -2.30
N ALA A 107 2.63 -13.99 -2.84
CA ALA A 107 2.64 -13.54 -4.22
C ALA A 107 3.53 -12.31 -4.45
N ASN A 108 4.35 -11.86 -3.50
CA ASN A 108 5.27 -10.71 -3.66
C ASN A 108 4.59 -9.36 -3.94
N ILE A 109 3.28 -9.22 -3.65
CA ILE A 109 2.52 -7.99 -3.92
C ILE A 109 3.14 -6.78 -3.21
N GLY A 110 3.58 -6.93 -1.95
CA GLY A 110 4.16 -5.83 -1.20
C GLY A 110 5.39 -5.22 -1.87
N THR A 111 6.29 -6.05 -2.37
CA THR A 111 7.48 -5.60 -3.11
C THR A 111 7.09 -4.89 -4.41
N LEU A 112 6.14 -5.43 -5.16
CA LEU A 112 5.68 -4.83 -6.41
C LEU A 112 5.02 -3.47 -6.17
N CYS A 113 4.19 -3.35 -5.14
CA CYS A 113 3.61 -2.08 -4.76
C CYS A 113 4.68 -1.07 -4.35
N LEU A 114 5.69 -1.46 -3.57
CA LEU A 114 6.79 -0.57 -3.19
C LEU A 114 7.61 -0.10 -4.40
N SER A 115 7.88 -0.99 -5.36
CA SER A 115 8.51 -0.61 -6.62
C SER A 115 7.66 0.39 -7.40
N ALA A 116 6.33 0.21 -7.43
CA ALA A 116 5.43 1.16 -8.09
C ALA A 116 5.46 2.55 -7.44
N LEU A 117 5.55 2.63 -6.10
CA LEU A 117 5.68 3.91 -5.39
C LEU A 117 7.02 4.61 -5.61
N ALA A 118 8.06 3.84 -5.96
CA ALA A 118 9.38 4.38 -6.28
C ALA A 118 9.50 4.83 -7.74
N SER A 119 8.47 4.58 -8.55
CA SER A 119 8.39 5.10 -9.91
C SER A 119 8.16 6.61 -9.85
N GLU A 120 8.89 7.37 -10.66
CA GLU A 120 8.70 8.82 -10.83
C GLU A 120 7.67 9.13 -11.93
N ASP A 121 6.82 8.16 -12.28
CA ASP A 121 5.77 8.31 -13.29
C ASP A 121 4.62 9.18 -12.76
N THR A 122 4.52 10.37 -13.34
CA THR A 122 3.51 11.40 -13.01
C THR A 122 2.35 11.45 -14.01
N SER A 123 2.25 10.47 -14.91
CA SER A 123 1.07 10.28 -15.75
C SER A 123 -0.18 9.96 -14.92
N GLU A 124 -1.37 10.12 -15.51
CA GLU A 124 -2.63 9.77 -14.84
C GLU A 124 -2.64 8.29 -14.41
N GLU A 125 -2.16 7.39 -15.27
CA GLU A 125 -2.03 5.97 -14.97
C GLU A 125 -0.99 5.70 -13.90
N GLY A 126 0.17 6.38 -13.93
CA GLY A 126 1.20 6.29 -12.91
C GLY A 126 0.72 6.71 -11.53
N LEU A 127 0.01 7.83 -11.44
CA LEU A 127 -0.61 8.31 -10.20
C LEU A 127 -1.70 7.34 -9.72
N ASN A 128 -2.58 6.87 -10.60
CA ASN A 128 -3.60 5.87 -10.27
C ASN A 128 -2.98 4.56 -9.75
N LEU A 129 -1.87 4.12 -10.35
CA LEU A 129 -1.13 2.94 -9.90
C LEU A 129 -0.54 3.17 -8.51
N ALA A 130 0.12 4.31 -8.28
CA ALA A 130 0.72 4.63 -6.99
C ALA A 130 -0.34 4.72 -5.87
N GLU A 131 -1.48 5.35 -6.13
CA GLU A 131 -2.60 5.40 -5.17
C GLU A 131 -3.12 3.99 -4.84
N ASN A 132 -3.34 3.14 -5.85
CA ASN A 132 -3.79 1.77 -5.61
C ASN A 132 -2.73 0.94 -4.88
N ALA A 133 -1.45 1.10 -5.24
CA ALA A 133 -0.33 0.40 -4.64
C ALA A 133 -0.18 0.73 -3.14
N ILE A 134 -0.31 2.00 -2.74
CA ILE A 134 -0.20 2.36 -1.32
C ILE A 134 -1.41 1.88 -0.52
N LYS A 135 -2.61 1.90 -1.10
CA LYS A 135 -3.82 1.33 -0.47
C LYS A 135 -3.71 -0.19 -0.29
N VAL A 136 -3.16 -0.90 -1.28
CA VAL A 136 -2.85 -2.34 -1.15
C VAL A 136 -1.80 -2.57 -0.06
N LEU A 137 -0.72 -1.80 -0.06
CA LEU A 137 0.33 -1.88 0.96
C LEU A 137 -0.20 -1.63 2.37
N GLU A 138 -1.07 -0.63 2.55
CA GLU A 138 -1.72 -0.38 3.82
C GLU A 138 -2.41 -1.65 4.35
N MET A 139 -3.23 -2.28 3.52
CA MET A 139 -4.02 -3.46 3.89
C MET A 139 -3.12 -4.66 4.24
N VAL A 140 -2.03 -4.85 3.49
CA VAL A 140 -1.07 -5.93 3.75
C VAL A 140 -0.26 -5.63 5.01
N CYS A 141 0.31 -4.43 5.13
CA CYS A 141 1.20 -4.03 6.22
C CYS A 141 0.51 -3.95 7.58
N ARG A 142 -0.81 -3.75 7.63
CA ARG A 142 -1.59 -3.86 8.88
C ARG A 142 -1.42 -5.21 9.59
N ARG A 143 -1.09 -6.28 8.87
CA ARG A 143 -0.94 -7.64 9.43
C ARG A 143 0.42 -8.27 9.17
N GLU A 144 1.00 -7.99 8.01
CA GLU A 144 2.16 -8.71 7.50
C GLU A 144 3.32 -7.75 7.16
N GLY A 145 3.36 -6.56 7.77
CA GLY A 145 4.43 -5.58 7.55
C GLY A 145 5.83 -6.16 7.77
N ARG A 146 5.95 -7.15 8.68
CA ARG A 146 7.20 -7.89 8.93
C ARG A 146 7.67 -8.70 7.75
N GLN A 147 6.74 -9.40 7.12
CA GLN A 147 7.04 -10.26 6.00
C GLN A 147 7.32 -9.42 4.76
N VAL A 148 6.54 -8.35 4.52
CA VAL A 148 6.80 -7.39 3.43
C VAL A 148 8.23 -6.85 3.54
N ALA A 149 8.60 -6.30 4.70
CA ALA A 149 9.93 -5.73 4.92
C ALA A 149 11.09 -6.72 4.68
N ARG A 150 10.88 -8.02 4.97
CA ARG A 150 11.89 -9.07 4.76
C ARG A 150 12.00 -9.52 3.30
N MET A 151 10.93 -9.39 2.53
CA MET A 151 10.89 -9.86 1.13
C MET A 151 11.43 -8.84 0.14
N VAL A 152 11.48 -7.56 0.53
CA VAL A 152 12.04 -6.50 -0.32
C VAL A 152 13.51 -6.77 -0.62
N PRO A 153 13.95 -6.76 -1.89
CA PRO A 153 15.37 -6.79 -2.24
C PRO A 153 16.13 -5.62 -1.59
N GLY A 154 17.24 -5.92 -0.92
CA GLY A 154 17.94 -4.95 -0.05
C GLY A 154 17.37 -4.89 1.38
N GLY A 155 16.19 -5.43 1.62
CA GLY A 155 15.58 -5.58 2.95
C GLY A 155 14.79 -4.35 3.39
N ALA A 156 14.47 -4.30 4.68
CA ALA A 156 13.51 -3.36 5.25
C ALA A 156 13.85 -1.88 5.03
N HIS A 157 15.15 -1.54 4.91
CA HIS A 157 15.59 -0.16 4.67
C HIS A 157 15.10 0.38 3.33
N VAL A 158 15.09 -0.45 2.27
CA VAL A 158 14.61 -0.06 0.94
C VAL A 158 13.13 0.27 1.01
N ALA A 159 12.35 -0.57 1.69
CA ALA A 159 10.92 -0.34 1.90
C ALA A 159 10.63 0.96 2.65
N VAL A 160 11.38 1.22 3.73
CA VAL A 160 11.26 2.47 4.50
C VAL A 160 11.58 3.67 3.60
N ARG A 161 12.71 3.64 2.89
CA ARG A 161 13.12 4.74 2.00
C ARG A 161 12.11 5.02 0.89
N GLN A 162 11.55 3.99 0.27
CA GLN A 162 10.52 4.14 -0.76
C GLN A 162 9.25 4.76 -0.20
N LEU A 163 8.80 4.32 0.98
CA LEU A 163 7.62 4.90 1.65
C LEU A 163 7.87 6.34 2.09
N VAL A 164 9.06 6.65 2.59
CA VAL A 164 9.46 8.02 2.94
C VAL A 164 9.46 8.92 1.71
N GLY A 165 10.10 8.49 0.61
CA GLY A 165 10.11 9.27 -0.62
C GLY A 165 8.71 9.50 -1.18
N PHE A 166 7.84 8.48 -1.13
CA PHE A 166 6.44 8.63 -1.52
C PHE A 166 5.68 9.63 -0.63
N ILE A 167 5.88 9.57 0.70
CA ILE A 167 5.28 10.49 1.66
C ILE A 167 5.67 11.95 1.37
N GLU A 168 6.93 12.21 1.00
CA GLU A 168 7.44 13.55 0.72
C GLU A 168 6.74 14.23 -0.47
N VAL A 169 6.29 13.45 -1.45
CA VAL A 169 5.57 13.96 -2.64
C VAL A 169 4.06 13.81 -2.53
N CYS A 170 3.57 13.06 -1.54
CA CYS A 170 2.18 12.63 -1.46
C CYS A 170 1.21 13.82 -1.40
N ASP A 171 1.59 14.89 -0.68
CA ASP A 171 0.74 16.06 -0.46
C ASP A 171 0.49 16.90 -1.71
N ALA A 172 1.46 16.92 -2.62
CA ALA A 172 1.35 17.66 -3.86
C ALA A 172 0.54 16.91 -4.92
N LEU A 173 0.51 15.57 -4.82
CA LEU A 173 0.05 14.69 -5.89
C LEU A 173 -1.23 13.93 -5.58
N PHE A 174 -1.57 13.72 -4.29
CA PHE A 174 -2.65 12.82 -3.89
C PHE A 174 -3.60 13.42 -2.84
N PRO A 175 -4.83 12.88 -2.74
CA PRO A 175 -5.75 13.19 -1.65
C PRO A 175 -5.21 12.77 -0.27
N ALA A 176 -5.73 13.39 0.79
CA ALA A 176 -5.24 13.22 2.16
C ALA A 176 -5.34 11.78 2.71
N ASP A 177 -6.30 10.96 2.27
CA ASP A 177 -6.44 9.55 2.69
C ASP A 177 -5.28 8.66 2.16
N VAL A 178 -4.66 9.06 1.05
CA VAL A 178 -3.52 8.35 0.47
C VAL A 178 -2.29 8.49 1.38
N LEU A 179 -2.08 9.67 1.94
CA LEU A 179 -1.03 9.93 2.92
C LEU A 179 -1.27 9.15 4.22
N GLU A 180 -2.52 9.09 4.71
CA GLU A 180 -2.87 8.26 5.88
C GLU A 180 -2.51 6.79 5.65
N SER A 181 -2.81 6.28 4.44
CA SER A 181 -2.47 4.91 4.02
C SER A 181 -0.95 4.68 4.03
N ALA A 182 -0.17 5.66 3.56
CA ALA A 182 1.29 5.59 3.52
C ALA A 182 1.91 5.48 4.93
N LEU A 183 1.39 6.23 5.89
CA LEU A 183 1.89 6.21 7.27
C LEU A 183 1.55 4.90 7.97
N VAL A 184 0.38 4.34 7.71
CA VAL A 184 0.00 3.01 8.22
C VAL A 184 0.92 1.93 7.65
N ALA A 185 1.25 2.00 6.36
CA ALA A 185 2.21 1.10 5.73
C ALA A 185 3.61 1.26 6.33
N LEU A 186 4.11 2.50 6.47
CA LEU A 186 5.40 2.82 7.08
C LEU A 186 5.49 2.28 8.51
N ARG A 187 4.47 2.48 9.34
CA ARG A 187 4.39 1.95 10.70
C ARG A 187 4.51 0.42 10.73
N GLY A 188 3.80 -0.26 9.82
CA GLY A 188 3.85 -1.71 9.68
C GLY A 188 5.27 -2.21 9.38
N VAL A 189 5.95 -1.56 8.42
CA VAL A 189 7.34 -1.87 8.05
C VAL A 189 8.30 -1.54 9.20
N LEU A 190 8.18 -0.38 9.85
CA LEU A 190 9.05 0.04 10.94
C LEU A 190 8.99 -0.90 12.15
N SER A 191 7.80 -1.36 12.55
CA SER A 191 7.60 -2.32 13.66
C SER A 191 8.28 -3.68 13.47
N SER A 192 8.93 -3.84 12.33
CA SER A 192 9.49 -5.06 11.80
C SER A 192 10.98 -4.97 11.46
N CYS A 193 11.49 -3.74 11.39
CA CYS A 193 12.88 -3.51 11.06
C CYS A 193 13.77 -4.12 12.15
N PRO A 194 14.85 -4.83 11.78
CA PRO A 194 15.92 -5.07 12.74
C PRO A 194 16.48 -3.71 13.16
N ALA A 195 16.87 -3.61 14.42
CA ALA A 195 17.41 -2.37 14.96
C ALA A 195 18.82 -2.15 14.39
N ASP A 196 18.89 -1.26 13.40
CA ASP A 196 20.10 -0.87 12.69
C ASP A 196 20.07 0.67 12.59
N GLU A 197 21.18 1.29 12.98
CA GLU A 197 21.30 2.71 13.33
C GLU A 197 21.05 3.63 12.12
N THR A 198 21.65 3.33 10.97
CA THR A 198 21.52 4.17 9.75
C THR A 198 20.08 4.22 9.22
N ARG A 199 19.31 3.15 9.44
CA ARG A 199 17.92 3.01 8.96
C ARG A 199 16.94 3.78 9.85
N ALA A 200 17.29 3.88 11.12
CA ALA A 200 16.52 4.62 12.10
C ALA A 200 16.56 6.12 11.83
N GLU A 201 17.72 6.64 11.44
CA GLU A 201 17.92 8.05 11.12
C GLU A 201 17.06 8.53 9.95
N GLU A 202 17.04 7.80 8.83
CA GLU A 202 16.24 8.17 7.65
C GLU A 202 14.73 8.20 7.97
N ALA A 203 14.24 7.16 8.67
CA ALA A 203 12.86 7.08 9.10
C ALA A 203 12.49 8.19 10.10
N ALA A 204 13.36 8.44 11.07
CA ALA A 204 13.16 9.47 12.09
C ALA A 204 13.10 10.86 11.47
N SER A 205 14.00 11.18 10.54
CA SER A 205 14.06 12.47 9.85
C SER A 205 12.76 12.75 9.06
N ALA A 206 12.23 11.75 8.37
CA ALA A 206 10.96 11.87 7.64
C ALA A 206 9.77 12.07 8.58
N LEU A 207 9.67 11.25 9.63
CA LEU A 207 8.60 11.34 10.62
C LEU A 207 8.65 12.66 11.39
N TYR A 208 9.85 13.16 11.72
CA TYR A 208 10.06 14.44 12.39
C TYR A 208 9.47 15.61 11.59
N ARG A 209 9.76 15.67 10.28
CA ARG A 209 9.22 16.71 9.39
C ARG A 209 7.68 16.72 9.38
N LEU A 210 7.05 15.54 9.40
CA LEU A 210 5.60 15.41 9.45
C LEU A 210 4.99 15.74 10.82
N ILE A 211 5.75 15.57 11.92
CA ILE A 211 5.30 15.93 13.26
C ILE A 211 5.26 17.46 13.42
N GLY A 212 6.23 18.17 12.85
CA GLY A 212 6.29 19.63 12.88
C GLY A 212 5.20 20.33 12.05
N ASP A 213 4.49 19.59 11.20
CA ASP A 213 3.36 20.12 10.43
C ASP A 213 2.07 20.16 11.28
N GLY A 214 1.90 21.27 12.01
CA GLY A 214 0.80 21.51 12.93
C GLY A 214 -0.57 21.74 12.28
N ASP A 215 -0.64 21.93 10.96
CA ASP A 215 -1.91 22.21 10.26
C ASP A 215 -2.72 20.93 9.99
N ARG A 216 -2.14 19.75 10.20
CA ARG A 216 -2.72 18.45 9.84
C ARG A 216 -2.68 17.46 11.01
N PRO A 217 -3.62 17.55 11.97
CA PRO A 217 -3.55 16.79 13.23
C PRO A 217 -3.65 15.28 13.05
N LYS A 218 -4.33 14.78 12.00
CA LYS A 218 -4.38 13.35 11.69
C LYS A 218 -3.05 12.81 11.18
N LEU A 219 -2.38 13.58 10.31
CA LEU A 219 -1.06 13.28 9.78
C LEU A 219 -0.03 13.27 10.89
N GLN A 220 -0.02 14.31 11.72
CA GLN A 220 0.82 14.41 12.90
C GLN A 220 0.61 13.21 13.84
N TYR A 221 -0.64 12.83 14.13
CA TYR A 221 -0.96 11.66 14.94
C TYR A 221 -0.39 10.35 14.35
N ALA A 222 -0.54 10.14 13.04
CA ALA A 222 -0.01 8.96 12.38
C ALA A 222 1.54 8.94 12.34
N ALA A 223 2.18 10.10 12.16
CA ALA A 223 3.63 10.24 12.26
C ALA A 223 4.15 9.93 13.68
N LEU A 224 3.45 10.39 14.72
CA LEU A 224 3.76 10.05 16.12
C LEU A 224 3.66 8.55 16.39
N GLN A 225 2.68 7.86 15.82
CA GLN A 225 2.59 6.39 15.92
C GLN A 225 3.76 5.68 15.22
N GLY A 226 4.20 6.21 14.07
CA GLY A 226 5.41 5.75 13.39
C GLY A 226 6.65 5.91 14.27
N MET A 227 6.80 7.09 14.89
CA MET A 227 7.92 7.39 15.79
C MET A 227 7.91 6.47 17.02
N ALA A 228 6.76 6.25 17.65
CA ALA A 228 6.64 5.31 18.77
C ALA A 228 6.99 3.86 18.39
N SER A 229 6.73 3.46 17.13
CA SER A 229 7.10 2.14 16.61
C SER A 229 8.61 2.05 16.39
N LEU A 230 9.21 3.12 15.86
CA LEU A 230 10.64 3.25 15.68
C LEU A 230 11.38 3.20 17.03
N THR A 231 10.99 4.02 18.02
CA THR A 231 11.60 3.99 19.35
C THR A 231 11.45 2.63 20.03
N SER A 232 10.31 1.94 19.82
CA SER A 232 10.14 0.57 20.33
C SER A 232 11.18 -0.40 19.77
N VAL A 233 11.48 -0.33 18.48
CA VAL A 233 12.47 -1.18 17.84
C VAL A 233 13.87 -0.84 18.33
N LEU A 234 14.14 0.45 18.51
CA LEU A 234 15.45 0.95 18.90
C LEU A 234 15.77 0.73 20.37
N SER A 235 14.79 0.78 21.27
CA SER A 235 14.99 0.44 22.69
C SER A 235 15.53 -0.98 22.91
N VAL A 236 15.41 -1.85 21.90
CA VAL A 236 15.94 -3.21 21.89
C VAL A 236 17.34 -3.28 21.26
N ALA A 237 17.69 -2.35 20.35
CA ALA A 237 19.09 -2.09 20.02
C ALA A 237 19.74 -1.35 21.18
N ARG A 238 21.03 -1.58 21.41
CA ARG A 238 21.75 -0.75 22.37
C ARG A 238 21.78 0.71 21.89
N GLU A 239 21.69 1.64 22.84
CA GLU A 239 21.77 3.08 22.63
C GLU A 239 22.97 3.46 21.77
N THR A 240 22.72 4.28 20.76
CA THR A 240 23.76 4.86 19.93
C THR A 240 23.61 6.39 19.93
N ALA A 241 24.71 7.11 19.69
CA ALA A 241 24.72 8.57 19.80
C ALA A 241 23.77 9.26 18.80
N ALA A 242 23.51 8.65 17.65
CA ALA A 242 22.52 9.15 16.70
C ALA A 242 21.08 9.06 17.23
N LEU A 243 20.78 7.99 17.98
CA LEU A 243 19.47 7.81 18.60
C LEU A 243 19.21 8.83 19.70
N GLU A 244 20.23 9.15 20.49
CA GLU A 244 20.14 10.22 21.49
C GLU A 244 19.84 11.57 20.85
N ARG A 245 20.48 11.87 19.71
CA ARG A 245 20.24 13.11 18.98
C ARG A 245 18.81 13.16 18.42
N ILE A 246 18.36 12.09 17.77
CA ILE A 246 16.98 11.98 17.28
C ILE A 246 15.98 12.13 18.43
N ALA A 247 16.23 11.46 19.56
CA ALA A 247 15.37 11.52 20.73
C ALA A 247 15.32 12.94 21.31
N ALA A 248 16.44 13.67 21.34
CA ALA A 248 16.50 15.05 21.80
C ALA A 248 15.73 16.02 20.87
N ASP A 249 15.90 15.88 19.55
CA ASP A 249 15.20 16.71 18.56
C ASP A 249 13.68 16.45 18.62
N VAL A 250 13.28 15.17 18.65
CA VAL A 250 11.88 14.75 18.81
C VAL A 250 11.31 15.28 20.13
N SER A 251 12.06 15.16 21.23
CA SER A 251 11.58 15.63 22.54
C SER A 251 11.32 17.13 22.55
N THR A 252 12.19 17.92 21.92
CA THR A 252 12.06 19.38 21.84
C THR A 252 10.81 19.79 21.07
N GLU A 253 10.57 19.17 19.92
CA GLU A 253 9.40 19.44 19.08
C GLU A 253 8.09 18.97 19.73
N LEU A 254 8.12 17.81 20.38
CA LEU A 254 6.99 17.28 21.15
C LEU A 254 6.64 18.22 22.31
N ILE A 255 7.61 18.72 23.06
CA ILE A 255 7.38 19.69 24.13
C ILE A 255 6.77 20.99 23.56
N GLY A 256 7.28 21.47 22.42
CA GLY A 256 6.71 22.64 21.73
C GLY A 256 5.26 22.43 21.30
N THR A 257 4.94 21.24 20.80
CA THR A 257 3.58 20.88 20.37
C THR A 257 2.63 20.60 21.56
N LEU A 258 3.14 20.05 22.67
CA LEU A 258 2.40 19.87 23.93
C LEU A 258 1.98 21.21 24.53
N ALA A 259 2.80 22.26 24.32
CA ALA A 259 2.48 23.62 24.74
C ALA A 259 1.37 24.28 23.90
N GLN A 260 0.96 23.68 22.76
CA GLN A 260 -0.12 24.21 21.94
C GLN A 260 -1.50 23.73 22.43
N PRO A 261 -2.51 24.62 22.53
CA PRO A 261 -3.83 24.31 23.09
C PRO A 261 -4.74 23.45 22.18
N ARG A 262 -4.27 22.99 21.02
CA ARG A 262 -5.08 22.33 19.97
C ARG A 262 -4.92 20.81 19.90
N SER A 263 -4.05 20.22 20.72
CA SER A 263 -3.69 18.81 20.65
C SER A 263 -4.80 17.92 21.24
N SER A 264 -5.23 16.88 20.51
CA SER A 264 -6.23 15.93 21.01
C SER A 264 -5.67 15.09 22.18
N PRO A 265 -6.51 14.57 23.10
CA PRO A 265 -6.03 13.71 24.19
C PRO A 265 -5.24 12.48 23.71
N ALA A 266 -5.61 11.93 22.55
CA ALA A 266 -4.91 10.80 21.94
C ALA A 266 -3.52 11.22 21.41
N THR A 267 -3.42 12.41 20.80
CA THR A 267 -2.15 13.01 20.39
C THR A 267 -1.25 13.22 21.60
N LEU A 268 -1.74 13.91 22.64
CA LEU A 268 -1.01 14.15 23.89
C LEU A 268 -0.49 12.84 24.52
N SER A 269 -1.32 11.79 24.55
CA SER A 269 -0.94 10.49 25.12
C SER A 269 0.18 9.81 24.33
N LEU A 270 0.16 9.90 23.00
CA LEU A 270 1.25 9.37 22.18
C LEU A 270 2.53 10.18 22.32
N MET A 271 2.43 11.51 22.40
CA MET A 271 3.58 12.38 22.62
C MET A 271 4.28 12.03 23.95
N LEU A 272 3.49 11.84 25.02
CA LEU A 272 4.02 11.37 26.30
C LEU A 272 4.62 9.96 26.22
N LEU A 273 4.03 9.05 25.45
CA LEU A 273 4.58 7.71 25.24
C LEU A 273 5.92 7.74 24.50
N VAL A 274 6.06 8.62 23.49
CA VAL A 274 7.32 8.80 22.76
C VAL A 274 8.37 9.44 23.66
N LEU A 275 8.00 10.44 24.46
CA LEU A 275 8.91 11.09 25.42
C LEU A 275 9.35 10.19 26.57
N TRP A 276 8.51 9.22 26.97
CA TRP A 276 8.79 8.31 28.09
C TRP A 276 9.73 7.15 27.72
N ARG A 277 9.79 6.79 26.44
CA ARG A 277 10.61 5.69 25.91
C ARG A 277 11.99 6.17 25.52
#